data_AF-A0A2A2JYK7-F1
#
_entry.id   AF-A0A2A2JYK7-F1
#
_cell.length_a   1.000
_cell.length_b   1.000
_cell.length_c   1.000
_cell.angle_alpha   90.00
_cell.angle_beta   90.00
_cell.angle_gamma   90.00
#
_symmetry.space_group_name_H-M   'P 1'
#
loop_
_entity.id
_entity.type
_entity.pdbx_description
1 polymer ?
#
loop_
_entity_poly.entity_id
_entity_poly.type
_entity_poly.pdbx_seq_one_letter_code
_entity_poly.pdbx_strand_id
1 'polypeptide(L)'
;MIFSVFTPKKPFITVPDASEWNHDETAAYLYYCANETVHGIEFPSAPESPHGVPLVADISSNFMSREFDFKNHGVVFGGTQKNLGAAGLTVVFVRRDLIGHEQPITPAVFSYKEMVANNSLYNTPPCGGIYITNLVLKWIKAKGGVPAIAASNKAKSDLIYNMINNSNGFYHCAVDPKYQSRMNIPFRVGGPTGDDNLEAEFLKGAAERNMISLKGHRYEDQLFWWKIYVNDER
;
A
#
# COMPACT_ATOMS: atom_id res chain seq x y z
N MET A 1 -6.08 22.04 11.41
CA MET A 1 -7.36 21.30 11.34
C MET A 1 -7.21 20.31 10.20
N ILE A 2 -7.59 19.04 10.38
CA ILE A 2 -7.53 18.06 9.27
C ILE A 2 -8.81 18.25 8.47
N PHE A 3 -8.67 18.63 7.20
CA PHE A 3 -9.78 18.77 6.27
C PHE A 3 -9.87 17.49 5.43
N SER A 4 -11.03 16.82 5.47
CA SER A 4 -11.26 15.67 4.60
C SER A 4 -11.68 16.15 3.22
N VAL A 5 -10.94 15.76 2.18
CA VAL A 5 -11.31 16.04 0.79
C VAL A 5 -12.65 15.43 0.40
N PHE A 6 -13.00 14.28 1.01
CA PHE A 6 -14.34 13.71 1.01
C PHE A 6 -14.49 12.79 2.22
N THR A 7 -15.74 12.46 2.56
CA THR A 7 -16.04 11.43 3.57
C THR A 7 -16.38 10.14 2.85
N PRO A 8 -15.54 9.09 2.92
CA PRO A 8 -15.84 7.81 2.28
C PRO A 8 -17.11 7.20 2.90
N LYS A 9 -17.96 6.59 2.07
CA LYS A 9 -19.17 5.88 2.51
C LYS A 9 -18.98 4.38 2.37
N LYS A 10 -19.51 3.60 3.31
CA LYS A 10 -19.54 2.14 3.19
C LYS A 10 -20.52 1.71 2.10
N PRO A 11 -20.24 0.62 1.37
CA PRO A 11 -19.01 -0.16 1.41
C PRO A 11 -17.82 0.58 0.77
N PHE A 12 -16.62 0.44 1.33
CA PHE A 12 -15.41 1.09 0.80
C PHE A 12 -14.83 0.26 -0.36
N ILE A 13 -15.28 0.56 -1.57
CA ILE A 13 -14.96 -0.25 -2.76
C ILE A 13 -14.43 0.56 -3.95
N THR A 14 -14.36 1.88 -3.83
CA THR A 14 -13.88 2.77 -4.89
C THR A 14 -13.35 4.06 -4.28
N VAL A 15 -12.68 4.86 -5.10
CA VAL A 15 -12.32 6.25 -4.79
C VAL A 15 -13.19 7.14 -5.68
N PRO A 16 -13.95 8.10 -5.11
CA PRO A 16 -14.78 9.01 -5.89
C PRO A 16 -13.94 9.78 -6.89
N ASP A 17 -14.58 10.25 -7.96
CA ASP A 17 -13.89 11.01 -8.99
C ASP A 17 -13.24 12.27 -8.37
N ALA A 18 -12.08 12.68 -8.89
CA ALA A 18 -11.35 13.83 -8.35
C ALA A 18 -12.17 15.12 -8.45
N SER A 19 -13.12 15.22 -9.38
CA SER A 19 -14.06 16.34 -9.47
C SER A 19 -15.03 16.46 -8.29
N GLU A 20 -15.21 15.38 -7.51
CA GLU A 20 -16.03 15.37 -6.30
C GLU A 20 -15.23 15.73 -5.03
N TRP A 21 -13.91 15.90 -5.15
CA TRP A 21 -13.05 16.19 -4.01
C TRP A 21 -13.13 17.67 -3.65
N ASN A 22 -13.36 17.94 -2.37
CA ASN A 22 -13.38 19.28 -1.82
C ASN A 22 -11.96 19.69 -1.41
N HIS A 23 -11.34 20.54 -2.22
CA HIS A 23 -9.98 20.99 -2.01
C HIS A 23 -9.92 22.30 -1.23
N ASP A 24 -9.10 22.31 -0.18
CA ASP A 24 -8.68 23.54 0.49
C ASP A 24 -7.40 24.04 -0.19
N GLU A 25 -7.50 25.16 -0.91
CA GLU A 25 -6.36 25.78 -1.62
C GLU A 25 -5.22 26.19 -0.67
N THR A 26 -5.51 26.34 0.62
CA THR A 26 -4.55 26.70 1.67
C THR A 26 -4.02 25.50 2.44
N ALA A 27 -4.38 24.28 2.05
CA ALA A 27 -3.92 23.07 2.70
C ALA A 27 -2.39 22.95 2.66
N ALA A 28 -1.79 22.57 3.79
CA ALA A 28 -0.36 22.32 3.88
C ALA A 28 0.09 21.14 3.00
N TYR A 29 -0.79 20.16 2.80
CA TYR A 29 -0.57 19.01 1.92
C TYR A 29 -1.89 18.27 1.64
N LEU A 30 -1.89 17.46 0.58
CA LEU A 30 -2.91 16.46 0.29
C LEU A 30 -2.37 15.07 0.59
N TYR A 31 -2.93 14.39 1.59
CA TYR A 31 -2.54 13.02 1.94
C TYR A 31 -3.36 11.99 1.17
N TYR A 32 -2.69 10.93 0.70
CA TYR A 32 -3.36 9.72 0.21
C TYR A 32 -2.58 8.46 0.58
N CYS A 33 -3.31 7.35 0.76
CA CYS A 33 -2.71 6.02 0.86
C CYS A 33 -2.66 5.42 -0.55
N ALA A 34 -1.46 5.19 -1.08
CA ALA A 34 -1.30 4.73 -2.46
C ALA A 34 -1.84 3.31 -2.68
N ASN A 35 -1.85 2.50 -1.61
CA ASN A 35 -2.48 1.19 -1.58
C ASN A 35 -3.08 0.94 -0.19
N GLU A 36 -4.38 1.16 -0.05
CA GLU A 36 -5.13 0.75 1.13
C GLU A 36 -5.22 -0.79 1.11
N THR A 37 -4.83 -1.36 2.23
CA THR A 37 -4.59 -2.78 2.34
C THR A 37 -5.89 -3.54 2.57
N VAL A 38 -6.72 -3.09 3.52
CA VAL A 38 -7.87 -3.85 4.04
C VAL A 38 -8.94 -4.09 2.98
N HIS A 39 -9.27 -3.06 2.23
CA HIS A 39 -10.26 -3.07 1.16
C HIS A 39 -9.66 -3.34 -0.21
N GLY A 40 -8.34 -3.53 -0.30
CA GLY A 40 -7.67 -3.82 -1.57
C GLY A 40 -7.81 -2.72 -2.61
N ILE A 41 -7.74 -1.46 -2.16
CA ILE A 41 -7.86 -0.27 -3.03
C ILE A 41 -6.46 0.27 -3.31
N GLU A 42 -6.03 0.21 -4.57
CA GLU A 42 -4.78 0.79 -5.04
C GLU A 42 -5.03 1.93 -6.03
N PHE A 43 -4.40 3.07 -5.78
CA PHE A 43 -4.40 4.16 -6.75
C PHE A 43 -3.61 3.72 -8.00
N PRO A 44 -4.16 3.81 -9.22
CA PRO A 44 -3.43 3.45 -10.44
C PRO A 44 -2.24 4.40 -10.69
N SER A 45 -2.42 5.67 -10.34
CA SER A 45 -1.41 6.74 -10.38
C SER A 45 -1.60 7.68 -9.20
N ALA A 46 -0.59 8.51 -8.92
CA ALA A 46 -0.75 9.59 -7.96
C ALA A 46 -1.94 10.50 -8.37
N PRO A 47 -2.70 11.04 -7.39
CA PRO A 47 -3.69 12.07 -7.69
C PRO A 47 -3.01 13.33 -8.21
N GLU A 48 -3.80 14.21 -8.83
CA GLU A 48 -3.33 15.55 -9.15
C GLU A 48 -3.04 16.35 -7.88
N SER A 49 -2.15 17.33 -8.01
CA SER A 49 -1.81 18.30 -6.96
C SER A 49 -2.58 19.59 -7.24
N PRO A 50 -3.80 19.74 -6.70
CA PRO A 50 -4.62 20.92 -6.97
C PRO A 50 -3.94 22.14 -6.36
N HIS A 51 -3.93 23.26 -7.11
CA HIS A 51 -3.37 24.54 -6.66
C HIS A 51 -1.89 24.48 -6.20
N GLY A 52 -1.14 23.44 -6.59
CA GLY A 52 0.26 23.26 -6.18
C GLY A 52 0.44 22.73 -4.75
N VAL A 53 -0.63 22.31 -4.08
CA VAL A 53 -0.59 21.69 -2.74
C VAL A 53 0.24 20.40 -2.80
N PRO A 54 1.33 20.27 -2.00
CA PRO A 54 2.22 19.12 -2.10
C PRO A 54 1.50 17.83 -1.69
N LEU A 55 1.79 16.73 -2.39
CA LEU A 55 1.24 15.42 -2.06
C LEU A 55 2.03 14.77 -0.92
N VAL A 56 1.32 14.07 -0.04
CA VAL A 56 1.90 13.16 0.96
C VAL A 56 1.36 11.75 0.70
N ALA A 57 2.25 10.81 0.41
CA ALA A 57 1.88 9.44 0.07
C ALA A 57 2.35 8.43 1.13
N ASP A 58 1.43 7.61 1.64
CA ASP A 58 1.77 6.33 2.28
C ASP A 58 1.84 5.23 1.22
N ILE A 59 3.04 4.71 0.98
CA ILE A 59 3.32 3.65 0.00
C ILE A 59 3.69 2.32 0.68
N SER A 60 3.45 2.17 2.00
CA SER A 60 3.93 1.03 2.78
C SER A 60 3.64 -0.32 2.10
N SER A 61 2.45 -0.49 1.52
CA SER A 61 1.92 -1.73 0.95
C SER A 61 2.23 -1.98 -0.52
N ASN A 62 2.68 -0.95 -1.24
CA ASN A 62 3.04 -1.05 -2.66
C ASN A 62 4.45 -0.51 -2.92
N PHE A 63 5.27 -0.36 -1.87
CA PHE A 63 6.63 0.12 -1.97
C PHE A 63 7.45 -0.79 -2.89
N MET A 64 8.12 -0.20 -3.89
CA MET A 64 8.92 -0.92 -4.90
C MET A 64 8.14 -1.98 -5.69
N SER A 65 6.80 -1.98 -5.64
CA SER A 65 5.98 -2.94 -6.38
C SER A 65 5.84 -2.56 -7.86
N ARG A 66 6.06 -1.28 -8.17
CA ARG A 66 6.03 -0.64 -9.49
C ARG A 66 6.76 0.69 -9.44
N GLU A 67 6.94 1.31 -10.60
CA GLU A 67 7.48 2.66 -10.68
C GLU A 67 6.56 3.65 -9.96
N PHE A 68 7.18 4.58 -9.23
CA PHE A 68 6.49 5.60 -8.47
C PHE A 68 6.97 6.97 -8.94
N ASP A 69 6.03 7.82 -9.36
CA ASP A 69 6.32 9.20 -9.74
C ASP A 69 6.33 10.09 -8.50
N PHE A 70 7.51 10.60 -8.15
CA PHE A 70 7.71 11.51 -7.03
C PHE A 70 7.32 12.96 -7.36
N LYS A 71 6.93 13.26 -8.60
CA LYS A 71 6.49 14.60 -9.00
C LYS A 71 5.39 15.12 -8.07
N ASN A 72 5.49 16.39 -7.70
CA ASN A 72 4.58 17.10 -6.79
C ASN A 72 4.51 16.56 -5.34
N HIS A 73 5.22 15.48 -4.99
CA HIS A 73 5.22 14.97 -3.63
C HIS A 73 6.15 15.80 -2.74
N GLY A 74 5.61 16.24 -1.59
CA GLY A 74 6.39 16.81 -0.51
C GLY A 74 7.01 15.72 0.36
N VAL A 75 6.23 14.71 0.72
CA VAL A 75 6.69 13.57 1.53
C VAL A 75 6.13 12.27 0.97
N VAL A 76 6.96 11.24 0.90
CA VAL A 76 6.54 9.86 0.59
C VAL A 76 7.14 8.96 1.65
N PHE A 77 6.34 8.12 2.28
CA PHE A 77 6.85 7.23 3.33
C PHE A 77 6.27 5.83 3.21
N GLY A 78 7.02 4.86 3.73
CA GLY A 78 6.56 3.48 3.79
C GLY A 78 7.29 2.68 4.86
N GLY A 79 6.53 1.99 5.72
CA GLY A 79 7.07 0.97 6.60
C GLY A 79 7.52 -0.26 5.81
N THR A 80 8.66 -0.84 6.17
CA THR A 80 9.29 -1.91 5.36
C THR A 80 8.60 -3.27 5.46
N GLN A 81 7.79 -3.51 6.50
CA GLN A 81 7.18 -4.80 6.84
C GLN A 81 6.17 -5.39 5.84
N LYS A 82 5.78 -4.65 4.80
CA LYS A 82 4.86 -5.15 3.78
C LYS A 82 5.62 -5.64 2.55
N ASN A 83 6.38 -4.75 1.90
CA ASN A 83 7.05 -5.04 0.63
C ASN A 83 8.58 -4.92 0.63
N LEU A 84 9.19 -4.39 1.70
CA LEU A 84 10.60 -3.97 1.66
C LEU A 84 11.44 -4.53 2.82
N GLY A 85 10.99 -5.63 3.43
CA GLY A 85 11.71 -6.34 4.49
C GLY A 85 10.88 -6.57 5.74
N ALA A 86 11.52 -6.43 6.89
CA ALA A 86 10.92 -6.70 8.21
C ALA A 86 10.34 -5.43 8.84
N ALA A 87 9.58 -5.59 9.93
CA ALA A 87 9.12 -4.47 10.75
C ALA A 87 10.27 -3.80 11.52
N GLY A 88 10.07 -2.53 11.88
CA GLY A 88 11.02 -1.75 12.67
C GLY A 88 11.83 -0.72 11.89
N LEU A 89 11.57 -0.55 10.58
CA LEU A 89 12.15 0.52 9.76
C LEU A 89 11.06 1.19 8.92
N THR A 90 11.13 2.52 8.83
CA THR A 90 10.33 3.33 7.90
C THR A 90 11.31 4.10 7.02
N VAL A 91 11.10 4.04 5.70
CA VAL A 91 11.83 4.89 4.76
C VAL A 91 10.96 6.11 4.47
N VAL A 92 11.56 7.29 4.50
CA VAL A 92 10.89 8.55 4.21
C VAL A 92 11.69 9.31 3.16
N PHE A 93 11.02 9.70 2.09
CA PHE A 93 11.51 10.66 1.11
C PHE A 93 10.88 12.01 1.42
N VAL A 94 11.70 13.04 1.63
CA VAL A 94 11.25 14.40 1.92
C VAL A 94 11.82 15.34 0.87
N ARG A 95 10.96 16.18 0.28
CA ARG A 95 11.37 17.21 -0.67
C ARG A 95 12.24 18.25 0.04
N ARG A 96 13.40 18.57 -0.56
CA ARG A 96 14.46 19.32 0.12
C ARG A 96 14.04 20.71 0.60
N ASP A 97 13.17 21.39 -0.14
CA ASP A 97 12.59 22.69 0.20
C ASP A 97 11.69 22.66 1.44
N LEU A 98 11.24 21.49 1.88
CA LEU A 98 10.41 21.34 3.09
C LEU A 98 11.23 21.09 4.36
N ILE A 99 12.54 20.85 4.23
CA ILE A 99 13.43 20.53 5.36
C ILE A 99 13.79 21.82 6.12
N GLY A 100 13.68 21.81 7.45
CA GLY A 100 14.00 22.97 8.30
C GLY A 100 12.81 23.89 8.57
N HIS A 101 11.61 23.50 8.11
CA HIS A 101 10.35 24.22 8.33
C HIS A 101 9.50 23.60 9.45
N GLU A 102 10.10 22.79 10.32
CA GLU A 102 9.43 22.30 11.53
C GLU A 102 8.99 23.44 12.46
N GLN A 103 8.02 23.15 13.34
CA GLN A 103 7.59 24.15 14.32
C GLN A 103 8.71 24.39 15.34
N PRO A 104 8.83 25.60 15.93
CA PRO A 104 9.85 25.87 16.94
C PRO A 104 9.82 24.93 18.15
N ILE A 105 8.68 24.29 18.42
CA ILE A 105 8.48 23.33 19.52
C ILE A 105 8.83 21.89 19.14
N THR A 106 9.15 21.60 17.88
CA THR A 106 9.37 20.23 17.40
C THR A 106 10.62 19.63 18.05
N PRO A 107 10.50 18.49 18.77
CA PRO A 107 11.65 17.78 19.30
C PRO A 107 12.63 17.37 18.20
N ALA A 108 13.94 17.42 18.48
CA ALA A 108 14.98 17.08 17.51
C ALA A 108 14.81 15.70 16.86
N VAL A 109 14.33 14.70 17.61
CA VAL A 109 14.04 13.34 17.09
C VAL A 109 12.92 13.30 16.03
N PHE A 110 12.07 14.34 15.96
CA PHE A 110 11.02 14.49 14.95
C PHE A 110 11.37 15.51 13.86
N SER A 111 12.55 16.12 13.91
CA SER A 111 13.00 17.05 12.87
C SER A 111 13.63 16.30 11.70
N TYR A 112 13.08 16.49 10.50
CA TYR A 112 13.70 16.01 9.28
C TYR A 112 15.05 16.68 9.01
N LYS A 113 15.23 17.94 9.45
CA LYS A 113 16.51 18.64 9.35
C LYS A 113 17.59 17.92 10.14
N GLU A 114 17.31 17.56 11.40
CA GLU A 114 18.26 16.82 12.23
C GLU A 114 18.52 15.41 11.67
N MET A 115 17.49 14.71 11.19
CA MET A 115 17.65 13.41 10.56
C MET A 115 18.53 13.46 9.31
N VAL A 116 18.36 14.46 8.44
CA VAL A 116 19.16 14.61 7.22
C VAL A 116 20.58 15.08 7.53
N ALA A 117 20.77 16.03 8.46
CA ALA A 117 22.08 16.51 8.87
C ALA A 117 22.96 15.39 9.45
N ASN A 118 22.34 14.38 10.06
CA ASN A 118 23.02 13.23 10.65
C ASN A 118 22.96 11.97 9.76
N ASN A 119 22.57 12.06 8.49
CA ASN A 119 22.46 10.90 7.58
C ASN A 119 21.63 9.74 8.16
N SER A 120 20.52 10.06 8.84
CA SER A 120 19.65 9.11 9.56
C SER A 120 20.32 8.40 10.74
N LEU A 121 21.42 8.96 11.28
CA LEU A 121 22.17 8.45 12.43
C LEU A 121 22.11 9.42 13.63
N TYR A 122 21.03 10.21 13.75
CA TYR A 122 20.84 11.12 14.89
C TYR A 122 20.86 10.37 16.23
N ASN A 123 20.29 9.17 16.26
CA ASN A 123 20.37 8.21 17.36
C ASN A 123 20.67 6.80 16.80
N THR A 124 20.71 5.78 17.67
CA THR A 124 20.95 4.39 17.26
C THR A 124 19.87 3.93 16.27
N PRO A 125 20.22 3.64 15.00
CA PRO A 125 19.24 3.22 14.01
C PRO A 125 18.87 1.75 14.18
N PRO A 126 17.75 1.28 13.58
CA PRO A 126 17.37 -0.13 13.58
C PRO A 126 18.25 -0.94 12.61
N CYS A 127 19.50 -1.20 13.00
CA CYS A 127 20.52 -1.84 12.15
C CYS A 127 20.04 -3.13 11.47
N GLY A 128 19.29 -3.98 12.21
CA GLY A 128 18.72 -5.21 11.65
C GLY A 128 17.69 -4.96 10.55
N GLY A 129 16.80 -3.98 10.75
CA GLY A 129 15.81 -3.58 9.74
C GLY A 129 16.49 -3.04 8.47
N ILE A 130 17.50 -2.17 8.65
CA ILE A 130 18.30 -1.62 7.54
C ILE A 130 18.99 -2.73 6.75
N TYR A 131 19.61 -3.68 7.46
CA TYR A 131 20.31 -4.80 6.82
C TYR A 131 19.35 -5.67 5.99
N ILE A 132 18.21 -6.06 6.56
CA ILE A 132 17.21 -6.89 5.85
C ILE A 132 16.67 -6.14 4.62
N THR A 133 16.33 -4.86 4.77
CA THR A 133 15.88 -4.03 3.64
C THR A 133 16.93 -3.94 2.54
N ASN A 134 18.22 -3.82 2.87
CA ASN A 134 19.31 -3.84 1.89
C ASN A 134 19.38 -5.20 1.14
N LEU A 135 19.16 -6.33 1.82
CA LEU A 135 19.10 -7.64 1.14
C LEU A 135 17.92 -7.72 0.17
N VAL A 136 16.74 -7.24 0.56
CA VAL A 136 15.55 -7.20 -0.32
C VAL A 136 15.81 -6.31 -1.53
N LEU A 137 16.41 -5.13 -1.35
CA LEU A 137 16.76 -4.23 -2.44
C LEU A 137 17.76 -4.86 -3.43
N LYS A 138 18.77 -5.59 -2.93
CA LYS A 138 19.70 -6.35 -3.77
C LYS A 138 18.98 -7.44 -4.56
N TRP A 139 18.04 -8.15 -3.94
CA TRP A 139 17.22 -9.16 -4.60
C TRP A 139 16.32 -8.54 -5.70
N ILE A 140 15.65 -7.42 -5.42
CA ILE A 140 14.85 -6.68 -6.42
C ILE A 140 15.73 -6.32 -7.61
N LYS A 141 16.93 -5.77 -7.36
CA LYS A 141 17.87 -5.41 -8.42
C LYS A 141 18.29 -6.63 -9.24
N ALA A 142 18.59 -7.77 -8.59
CA ALA A 142 18.98 -9.01 -9.26
C ALA A 142 17.85 -9.61 -10.11
N LYS A 143 16.58 -9.39 -9.74
CA LYS A 143 15.40 -9.84 -10.51
C LYS A 143 15.07 -8.95 -11.72
N GLY A 144 15.85 -7.91 -12.01
CA GLY A 144 15.60 -6.97 -13.11
C GLY A 144 15.00 -5.63 -12.67
N GLY A 145 15.04 -5.33 -11.37
CA GLY A 145 14.59 -4.07 -10.81
C GLY A 145 13.06 -3.92 -10.77
N VAL A 146 12.62 -2.69 -10.52
CA VAL A 146 11.20 -2.34 -10.36
C VAL A 146 10.34 -2.73 -11.57
N PRO A 147 10.78 -2.59 -12.84
CA PRO A 147 9.97 -3.01 -13.98
C PRO A 147 9.66 -4.52 -13.99
N ALA A 148 10.64 -5.36 -13.64
CA ALA A 148 10.44 -6.80 -13.57
C ALA A 148 9.52 -7.20 -12.40
N ILE A 149 9.68 -6.54 -11.24
CA ILE A 149 8.78 -6.71 -10.09
C ILE A 149 7.35 -6.28 -10.45
N ALA A 150 7.18 -5.17 -11.17
CA ALA A 150 5.87 -4.69 -11.63
C ALA A 150 5.18 -5.69 -12.57
N ALA A 151 5.92 -6.23 -13.54
CA ALA A 151 5.41 -7.25 -14.46
C ALA A 151 5.00 -8.53 -13.71
N SER A 152 5.84 -9.00 -12.78
CA SER A 152 5.53 -10.14 -11.92
C SER A 152 4.28 -9.90 -11.07
N ASN A 153 4.19 -8.74 -10.41
CA ASN A 153 3.04 -8.36 -9.60
C ASN A 153 1.74 -8.28 -10.41
N LYS A 154 1.81 -7.75 -11.63
CA LYS A 154 0.66 -7.71 -12.53
C LYS A 154 0.21 -9.12 -12.95
N ALA A 155 1.12 -9.97 -13.41
CA ALA A 155 0.77 -11.34 -13.82
C ALA A 155 0.11 -12.13 -12.68
N LYS A 156 0.66 -11.96 -11.48
CA LYS A 156 0.15 -12.51 -10.23
C LYS A 156 -1.26 -12.04 -9.87
N SER A 157 -1.51 -10.73 -9.89
CA SER A 157 -2.84 -10.19 -9.60
C SER A 157 -3.85 -10.56 -10.67
N ASP A 158 -3.45 -10.49 -11.95
CA ASP A 158 -4.29 -10.86 -13.09
C ASP A 158 -4.77 -12.31 -12.96
N LEU A 159 -3.90 -13.24 -12.56
CA LEU A 159 -4.27 -14.65 -12.36
C LEU A 159 -5.44 -14.80 -11.36
N ILE A 160 -5.36 -14.10 -10.22
CA ILE A 160 -6.37 -14.19 -9.16
C ILE A 160 -7.66 -13.48 -9.59
N TYR A 161 -7.57 -12.27 -10.13
CA TYR A 161 -8.74 -11.54 -10.61
C TYR A 161 -9.44 -12.26 -11.77
N ASN A 162 -8.69 -12.86 -12.69
CA ASN A 162 -9.26 -13.67 -13.76
C ASN A 162 -9.99 -14.90 -13.20
N MET A 163 -9.44 -15.57 -12.19
CA MET A 163 -10.13 -16.68 -11.52
C MET A 163 -11.44 -16.21 -10.89
N ILE A 164 -11.43 -15.08 -10.16
CA ILE A 164 -12.63 -14.49 -9.55
C ILE A 164 -13.68 -14.17 -10.62
N ASN A 165 -13.28 -13.46 -11.68
CA ASN A 165 -14.19 -13.01 -12.73
C ASN A 165 -14.80 -14.17 -13.54
N ASN A 166 -14.10 -15.30 -13.65
CA ASN A 166 -14.57 -16.49 -14.38
C ASN A 166 -15.23 -17.53 -13.46
N SER A 167 -15.50 -17.20 -12.20
CA SER A 167 -16.08 -18.14 -11.22
C SER A 167 -17.61 -18.22 -11.25
N ASN A 168 -18.26 -17.64 -12.25
CA ASN A 168 -19.72 -17.49 -12.33
C ASN A 168 -20.34 -16.88 -11.06
N GLY A 169 -19.62 -15.93 -10.45
CA GLY A 169 -20.04 -15.25 -9.23
C GLY A 169 -19.82 -16.02 -7.94
N PHE A 170 -19.23 -17.23 -7.97
CA PHE A 170 -18.91 -17.98 -6.75
C PHE A 170 -17.89 -17.24 -5.88
N TYR A 171 -16.84 -16.69 -6.49
CA TYR A 171 -15.92 -15.75 -5.86
C TYR A 171 -16.28 -14.34 -6.29
N HIS A 172 -16.29 -13.39 -5.34
CA HIS A 172 -16.70 -12.02 -5.62
C HIS A 172 -15.76 -10.99 -4.99
N CYS A 173 -15.16 -10.13 -5.82
CA CYS A 173 -14.46 -8.93 -5.38
C CYS A 173 -15.35 -7.72 -5.66
N ALA A 174 -15.72 -6.98 -4.62
CA ALA A 174 -16.60 -5.82 -4.75
C ALA A 174 -15.85 -4.54 -5.19
N VAL A 175 -14.51 -4.55 -5.17
CA VAL A 175 -13.67 -3.40 -5.50
C VAL A 175 -13.82 -3.05 -6.97
N ASP A 176 -14.04 -1.76 -7.25
CA ASP A 176 -14.04 -1.18 -8.58
C ASP A 176 -12.76 -1.61 -9.34
N PRO A 177 -12.89 -2.23 -10.52
CA PRO A 177 -11.74 -2.68 -11.32
C PRO A 177 -10.65 -1.63 -11.54
N LYS A 178 -10.99 -0.33 -11.57
CA LYS A 178 -10.03 0.76 -11.70
C LYS A 178 -9.07 0.86 -10.52
N TYR A 179 -9.53 0.48 -9.33
CA TYR A 179 -8.81 0.62 -8.06
C TYR A 179 -8.43 -0.74 -7.44
N GLN A 180 -8.57 -1.84 -8.18
CA GLN A 180 -8.19 -3.16 -7.71
C GLN A 180 -6.69 -3.24 -7.40
N SER A 181 -6.36 -3.54 -6.14
CA SER A 181 -4.99 -3.65 -5.71
C SER A 181 -4.29 -4.87 -6.30
N ARG A 182 -3.08 -4.63 -6.81
CA ARG A 182 -2.19 -5.73 -7.24
C ARG A 182 -1.51 -6.42 -6.04
N MET A 183 -1.57 -5.81 -4.87
CA MET A 183 -0.86 -6.25 -3.66
C MET A 183 -1.77 -7.01 -2.70
N ASN A 184 -3.05 -6.63 -2.63
CA ASN A 184 -4.01 -7.13 -1.64
C ASN A 184 -5.38 -7.33 -2.30
N ILE A 185 -5.77 -8.59 -2.52
CA ILE A 185 -6.98 -8.93 -3.26
C ILE A 185 -8.02 -9.51 -2.30
N PRO A 186 -8.98 -8.70 -1.83
CA PRO A 186 -10.11 -9.20 -1.04
C PRO A 186 -11.16 -9.82 -1.97
N PHE A 187 -11.80 -10.89 -1.52
CA PHE A 187 -12.97 -11.48 -2.16
C PHE A 187 -13.87 -12.20 -1.13
N ARG A 188 -15.12 -12.44 -1.49
CA ARG A 188 -16.07 -13.27 -0.74
C ARG A 188 -16.25 -14.60 -1.47
N VAL A 189 -16.61 -15.65 -0.73
CA VAL A 189 -17.00 -16.96 -1.30
C VAL A 189 -18.50 -17.15 -1.13
N GLY A 190 -19.20 -17.64 -2.15
CA GLY A 190 -20.65 -17.80 -2.14
C GLY A 190 -21.44 -16.61 -2.68
N GLY A 191 -20.79 -15.73 -3.46
CA GLY A 191 -21.43 -14.56 -4.07
C GLY A 191 -21.18 -13.24 -3.34
N PRO A 192 -21.91 -12.17 -3.73
CA PRO A 192 -21.63 -10.80 -3.29
C PRO A 192 -21.72 -10.56 -1.78
N THR A 193 -22.60 -11.30 -1.09
CA THR A 193 -22.78 -11.22 0.37
C THR A 193 -21.80 -12.14 1.12
N GLY A 194 -21.20 -13.10 0.42
CA GLY A 194 -20.47 -14.21 1.00
C GLY A 194 -21.36 -15.23 1.73
N ASP A 195 -20.76 -16.37 2.06
CA ASP A 195 -21.32 -17.45 2.88
C ASP A 195 -20.24 -17.91 3.87
N ASP A 196 -20.46 -17.66 5.15
CA ASP A 196 -19.48 -17.93 6.22
C ASP A 196 -19.06 -19.40 6.31
N ASN A 197 -19.94 -20.35 5.94
CA ASN A 197 -19.61 -21.77 5.94
C ASN A 197 -18.68 -22.11 4.77
N LEU A 198 -18.99 -21.64 3.56
CA LEU A 198 -18.13 -21.84 2.39
C LEU A 198 -16.77 -21.15 2.57
N GLU A 199 -16.78 -20.01 3.23
CA GLU A 199 -15.59 -19.25 3.61
C GLU A 199 -14.71 -20.00 4.63
N ALA A 200 -15.32 -20.63 5.64
CA ALA A 200 -14.61 -21.49 6.58
C ALA A 200 -14.04 -22.75 5.89
N GLU A 201 -14.80 -23.37 4.99
CA GLU A 201 -14.35 -24.51 4.19
C GLU A 201 -13.18 -24.13 3.27
N PHE A 202 -13.24 -22.97 2.61
CA PHE A 202 -12.14 -22.45 1.81
C PHE A 202 -10.86 -22.29 2.64
N LEU A 203 -10.95 -21.66 3.82
CA LEU A 203 -9.80 -21.45 4.69
C LEU A 203 -9.20 -22.76 5.20
N LYS A 204 -10.05 -23.75 5.51
CA LYS A 204 -9.60 -25.10 5.87
C LYS A 204 -8.85 -25.75 4.70
N GLY A 205 -9.45 -25.76 3.51
CA GLY A 205 -8.83 -26.34 2.32
C GLY A 205 -7.53 -25.64 1.90
N ALA A 206 -7.44 -24.33 2.12
CA ALA A 206 -6.23 -23.54 1.92
C ALA A 206 -5.12 -23.92 2.91
N ALA A 207 -5.45 -24.07 4.20
CA ALA A 207 -4.51 -24.49 5.23
C ALA A 207 -3.95 -25.90 4.94
N GLU A 208 -4.79 -26.84 4.51
CA GLU A 208 -4.38 -28.19 4.08
C GLU A 208 -3.41 -28.17 2.88
N ARG A 209 -3.41 -27.08 2.09
CA ARG A 209 -2.52 -26.85 0.95
C ARG A 209 -1.33 -25.93 1.28
N ASN A 210 -1.09 -25.66 2.56
CA ASN A 210 -0.04 -24.76 3.05
C ASN A 210 -0.17 -23.32 2.53
N MET A 211 -1.38 -22.89 2.18
CA MET A 211 -1.67 -21.49 1.88
C MET A 211 -2.03 -20.78 3.18
N ILE A 212 -1.05 -20.07 3.74
CA ILE A 212 -1.16 -19.41 5.05
C ILE A 212 -1.65 -17.97 4.94
N SER A 213 -2.14 -17.43 6.05
CA SER A 213 -2.47 -15.99 6.20
C SER A 213 -3.53 -15.45 5.22
N LEU A 214 -4.47 -16.31 4.82
CA LEU A 214 -5.57 -15.95 3.92
C LEU A 214 -6.81 -15.39 4.64
N LYS A 215 -6.92 -15.46 5.97
CA LYS A 215 -8.09 -14.89 6.67
C LYS A 215 -8.08 -13.35 6.54
N GLY A 216 -9.24 -12.77 6.20
CA GLY A 216 -9.43 -11.32 6.06
C GLY A 216 -9.24 -10.54 7.36
N HIS A 217 -9.23 -9.21 7.26
CA HIS A 217 -9.00 -8.33 8.41
C HIS A 217 -10.22 -8.29 9.35
N ARG A 218 -10.00 -8.30 10.67
CA ARG A 218 -11.04 -8.34 11.72
C ARG A 218 -12.08 -7.21 11.75
N TYR A 219 -11.91 -6.17 10.92
CA TYR A 219 -12.78 -4.98 10.92
C TYR A 219 -13.70 -4.92 9.70
N GLU A 220 -13.61 -5.91 8.81
CA GLU A 220 -14.49 -6.06 7.66
C GLU A 220 -14.93 -7.51 7.54
N ASP A 221 -16.20 -7.71 7.18
CA ASP A 221 -16.75 -8.99 6.75
C ASP A 221 -16.34 -9.26 5.29
N GLN A 222 -15.04 -9.12 5.01
CA GLN A 222 -14.41 -9.42 3.73
C GLN A 222 -13.28 -10.41 3.98
N LEU A 223 -13.18 -11.43 3.13
CA LEU A 223 -12.07 -12.36 3.20
C LEU A 223 -10.95 -11.98 2.22
N PHE A 224 -9.76 -12.43 2.61
CA PHE A 224 -8.56 -12.60 1.79
C PHE A 224 -7.55 -11.46 1.68
N TRP A 225 -6.32 -11.85 2.00
CA TRP A 225 -5.07 -11.21 1.66
C TRP A 225 -4.24 -12.23 0.88
N TRP A 226 -4.10 -12.05 -0.42
CA TRP A 226 -3.05 -12.75 -1.15
C TRP A 226 -1.76 -11.93 -1.11
N LYS A 227 -0.95 -12.10 -0.06
CA LYS A 227 0.48 -11.75 -0.15
C LYS A 227 1.18 -12.87 -0.89
N ILE A 228 1.37 -12.70 -2.18
CA ILE A 228 2.05 -13.72 -2.98
C ILE A 228 3.54 -13.72 -2.68
N TYR A 229 3.97 -14.61 -1.78
CA TYR A 229 5.30 -15.19 -1.85
C TYR A 229 5.21 -16.36 -2.84
N VAL A 230 5.39 -16.10 -4.14
CA VAL A 230 5.79 -17.22 -5.01
C VAL A 230 7.22 -17.51 -4.57
N ASN A 231 7.41 -18.63 -3.89
CA ASN A 231 8.73 -19.26 -3.89
C ASN A 231 9.00 -19.60 -5.34
N ASP A 232 9.79 -18.75 -6.01
CA ASP A 232 10.26 -18.90 -7.39
C ASP A 232 11.29 -20.06 -7.50
N GLU A 233 11.23 -21.02 -6.57
CA GLU A 233 12.18 -22.13 -6.37
C GLU A 233 11.48 -23.50 -6.26
N ARG A 234 10.32 -23.68 -6.88
CA ARG A 234 9.81 -25.02 -7.20
C ARG A 234 9.27 -25.09 -8.61
#